data_AF-A0A7C7J8X5-F1
#
_entry.id   AF-A0A7C7J8X5-F1
#
_cell.length_a   1.000
_cell.length_b   1.000
_cell.length_c   1.000
_cell.angle_alpha   90.00
_cell.angle_beta   90.00
_cell.angle_gamma   90.00
#
_symmetry.space_group_name_H-M   'P 1'
#
loop_
_entity.id
_entity.type
_entity.pdbx_description
1 polymer ?
#
loop_
_entity_poly.entity_id
_entity_poly.type
_entity_poly.pdbx_seq_one_letter_code
_entity_poly.pdbx_strand_id
1 'polypeptide(L)'
;MKKYSFVFDGVNVANTILFGVLVVFSHCALAQIDVETKSDQSHPIVLKAGSYVDAREGRLVRPAILVIDRGIIVAINPPVLPEDSTVVDLGEATHLPGLIDVHRHLMIETGDATELVQLARNNSESDLLFAAI
;
A
#
# COMPACT_ATOMS: atom_id res chain seq x y z
N MET A 1 59.74 -8.94 -33.54
CA MET A 1 58.32 -9.34 -33.68
C MET A 1 57.46 -8.31 -32.95
N LYS A 2 56.47 -7.76 -33.68
CA LYS A 2 55.46 -6.71 -33.42
C LYS A 2 55.65 -5.74 -32.22
N LYS A 3 56.03 -4.49 -32.54
CA LYS A 3 55.79 -3.30 -31.70
C LYS A 3 54.29 -2.93 -31.79
N TYR A 4 53.57 -2.91 -30.67
CA TYR A 4 52.22 -2.36 -30.62
C TYR A 4 52.34 -0.84 -30.39
N SER A 5 52.17 -0.07 -31.46
CA SER A 5 51.98 1.37 -31.39
C SER A 5 50.48 1.61 -31.27
N PHE A 6 49.98 1.89 -30.07
CA PHE A 6 48.62 2.41 -29.90
C PHE A 6 48.66 3.88 -30.34
N VAL A 7 48.41 4.09 -31.63
CA VAL A 7 48.09 5.40 -32.20
C VAL A 7 46.69 5.74 -31.71
N PHE A 8 46.60 6.70 -30.77
CA PHE A 8 45.34 7.36 -30.48
C PHE A 8 45.13 8.41 -31.57
N ASP A 9 44.34 8.06 -32.56
CA ASP A 9 43.92 8.97 -33.62
C ASP A 9 43.15 10.16 -33.01
N GLY A 10 43.77 11.35 -33.06
CA GLY A 10 43.07 12.60 -33.32
C GLY A 10 42.04 13.14 -32.30
N VAL A 11 41.98 12.64 -31.07
CA VAL A 11 41.08 13.20 -30.04
C VAL A 11 41.89 13.79 -28.88
N ASN A 12 41.65 15.07 -28.59
CA ASN A 12 42.36 15.86 -27.59
C ASN A 12 42.27 15.19 -26.21
N VAL A 13 43.41 14.88 -25.56
CA VAL A 13 43.48 14.16 -24.27
C VAL A 13 42.63 14.84 -23.19
N ALA A 14 42.53 16.18 -23.25
CA ALA A 14 41.65 16.96 -22.39
C ALA A 14 40.16 16.60 -22.57
N ASN A 15 39.73 16.31 -23.81
CA ASN A 15 38.35 15.95 -24.15
C ASN A 15 37.99 14.53 -23.70
N THR A 16 38.95 13.60 -23.69
CA THR A 16 38.75 12.22 -23.20
C THR A 16 38.62 12.18 -21.67
N ILE A 17 39.43 12.97 -20.94
CA ILE A 17 39.34 13.08 -19.48
C ILE A 17 38.05 13.80 -19.08
N LEU A 18 37.66 14.86 -19.82
CA LEU A 18 36.40 15.56 -19.63
C LEU A 18 35.18 14.65 -19.88
N PHE A 19 35.21 13.80 -20.92
CA PHE A 19 34.17 12.81 -21.17
C PHE A 19 34.08 11.77 -20.03
N GLY A 20 35.22 11.30 -19.52
CA GLY A 20 35.27 10.35 -18.40
C GLY A 20 34.65 10.91 -17.11
N VAL A 21 34.94 12.17 -16.78
CA VAL A 21 34.35 12.86 -15.62
C VAL A 21 32.85 13.12 -15.82
N LEU A 22 32.43 13.44 -17.05
CA LEU A 22 31.02 13.70 -17.40
C LEU A 22 30.16 12.41 -17.40
N VAL A 23 30.74 11.26 -17.75
CA VAL A 23 30.07 9.95 -17.68
C VAL A 23 29.89 9.46 -16.24
N VAL A 24 30.86 9.74 -15.35
CA VAL A 24 30.75 9.43 -13.91
C VAL A 24 29.74 10.35 -13.21
N PHE A 25 29.68 11.63 -13.59
CA PHE A 25 28.60 12.53 -13.14
C PHE A 25 27.22 12.09 -13.65
N SER A 26 27.14 11.57 -14.87
CA SER A 26 25.90 11.04 -15.46
C SER A 26 25.38 9.79 -14.72
N HIS A 27 26.27 8.94 -14.19
CA HIS A 27 25.87 7.72 -13.47
C HIS A 27 25.55 7.91 -11.99
N CYS A 28 25.96 9.01 -11.37
CA CYS A 28 25.59 9.30 -9.97
C CYS A 28 24.19 9.96 -9.85
N ALA A 29 23.61 10.42 -10.97
CA ALA A 29 22.27 11.00 -11.03
C ALA A 29 21.13 9.97 -11.11
N LEU A 30 21.43 8.66 -11.15
CA LEU A 30 20.44 7.58 -11.25
C LEU A 30 20.20 6.81 -9.94
N ALA A 31 20.88 7.19 -8.85
CA ALA A 31 20.77 6.52 -7.55
C ALA A 31 20.06 7.39 -6.50
N GLN A 32 18.92 7.98 -6.87
CA GLN A 32 17.92 8.48 -5.89
C GLN A 32 16.52 8.22 -6.46
N ILE A 33 16.07 6.97 -6.38
CA ILE A 33 14.64 6.67 -6.38
C ILE A 33 14.35 6.08 -5.01
N ASP A 34 14.30 6.95 -4.01
CA ASP A 34 13.52 6.65 -2.81
C ASP A 34 12.06 6.69 -3.24
N VAL A 35 11.47 5.52 -3.51
CA VAL A 35 10.02 5.38 -3.65
C VAL A 35 9.43 5.52 -2.25
N GLU A 36 9.47 6.73 -1.71
CA GLU A 36 8.64 7.11 -0.58
C GLU A 36 7.31 7.55 -1.19
N THR A 37 6.35 6.61 -1.30
CA THR A 37 4.96 6.93 -1.64
C THR A 37 4.32 7.68 -0.48
N LYS A 38 4.73 8.95 -0.28
CA LYS A 38 3.94 9.91 0.46
C LYS A 38 3.08 10.63 -0.57
N SER A 39 1.82 10.20 -0.68
CA SER A 39 0.82 10.83 -1.56
C SER A 39 0.46 12.22 -1.00
N ASP A 40 1.35 13.18 -1.17
CA ASP A 40 1.20 14.55 -0.69
C ASP A 40 0.67 15.46 -1.79
N GLN A 41 -0.39 15.03 -2.49
CA GLN A 41 -1.34 15.84 -3.25
C GLN A 41 -2.68 15.07 -3.29
N SER A 42 -3.23 14.76 -2.11
CA SER A 42 -4.52 14.06 -2.00
C SER A 42 -5.65 15.06 -2.19
N HIS A 43 -6.20 15.14 -3.39
CA HIS A 43 -7.49 15.79 -3.62
C HIS A 43 -8.57 15.13 -2.75
N PRO A 44 -9.55 15.86 -2.20
CA PRO A 44 -10.62 15.28 -1.41
C PRO A 44 -11.39 14.23 -2.22
N ILE A 45 -11.82 13.14 -1.58
CA ILE A 45 -12.64 12.11 -2.20
C ILE A 45 -14.08 12.31 -1.72
N VAL A 46 -15.02 12.40 -2.66
CA VAL A 46 -16.45 12.35 -2.37
C VAL A 46 -16.95 10.95 -2.67
N LEU A 47 -17.28 10.21 -1.63
CA LEU A 47 -17.80 8.84 -1.73
C LEU A 47 -19.33 8.88 -1.60
N LYS A 48 -20.04 8.39 -2.62
CA LYS A 48 -21.51 8.35 -2.69
C LYS A 48 -22.01 6.92 -2.60
N ALA A 49 -23.13 6.75 -1.91
CA ALA A 49 -23.91 5.53 -1.88
C ALA A 49 -25.38 5.83 -1.52
N GLY A 50 -26.22 4.82 -1.65
CA GLY A 50 -27.65 4.92 -1.36
C GLY A 50 -27.93 5.12 0.13
N SER A 51 -27.10 4.55 1.01
CA SER A 51 -27.27 4.66 2.47
C SER A 51 -25.97 4.45 3.26
N TYR A 52 -25.97 4.83 4.54
CA TYR A 52 -24.92 4.48 5.50
C TYR A 52 -25.51 4.02 6.82
N VAL A 53 -24.79 3.16 7.54
CA VAL A 53 -25.17 2.74 8.90
C VAL A 53 -24.55 3.70 9.91
N ASP A 54 -25.41 4.37 10.69
CA ASP A 54 -24.99 5.08 11.89
C ASP A 54 -24.80 4.06 13.02
N ALA A 55 -23.55 3.66 13.26
CA ALA A 55 -23.22 2.67 14.28
C ALA A 55 -23.42 3.18 15.72
N ARG A 56 -23.54 4.50 15.93
CA ARG A 56 -23.83 5.06 17.25
C ARG A 56 -25.30 4.94 17.59
N GLU A 57 -26.16 5.26 16.63
CA GLU A 57 -27.61 5.24 16.82
C GLU A 57 -28.27 3.92 16.36
N GLY A 58 -27.54 3.05 15.67
CA GLY A 58 -28.03 1.77 15.18
C GLY A 58 -29.09 1.89 14.06
N ARG A 59 -29.02 2.94 13.24
CA ARG A 59 -30.00 3.22 12.18
C ARG A 59 -29.36 3.32 10.80
N LEU A 60 -30.17 3.10 9.77
CA LEU A 60 -29.79 3.33 8.36
C LEU A 60 -30.20 4.74 7.95
N VAL A 61 -29.27 5.50 7.34
CA VAL A 61 -29.50 6.90 6.94
C VAL A 61 -29.34 7.04 5.42
N ARG A 62 -30.20 7.86 4.80
CA ARG A 62 -30.21 8.20 3.37
C ARG A 62 -30.33 9.72 3.16
N PRO A 63 -29.70 10.30 2.12
CA PRO A 63 -28.68 9.70 1.25
C PRO A 63 -27.35 9.51 1.99
N ALA A 64 -26.37 8.87 1.36
CA ALA A 64 -25.02 8.72 1.91
C ALA A 64 -23.97 9.38 1.03
N ILE A 65 -23.45 10.51 1.49
CA ILE A 65 -22.37 11.25 0.84
C ILE A 65 -21.30 11.53 1.90
N LEU A 66 -20.12 10.95 1.72
CA LEU A 66 -18.98 11.14 2.62
C LEU A 66 -17.92 11.97 1.90
N VAL A 67 -17.34 12.95 2.58
CA VAL A 67 -16.17 13.69 2.10
C VAL A 67 -14.96 13.23 2.90
N ILE A 68 -13.96 12.73 2.20
CA ILE A 68 -12.72 12.18 2.76
C ILE A 68 -11.57 13.07 2.32
N ASP A 69 -10.85 13.67 3.27
CA ASP A 69 -9.61 14.39 3.01
C ASP A 69 -8.46 13.70 3.75
N ARG A 70 -7.37 13.41 3.04
CA ARG A 70 -6.16 12.75 3.59
C ARG A 70 -6.48 11.51 4.45
N GLY A 71 -7.41 10.68 3.97
CA GLY A 71 -7.83 9.45 4.65
C GLY A 71 -8.76 9.63 5.84
N ILE A 72 -9.19 10.86 6.14
CA ILE A 72 -10.11 11.19 7.24
C ILE A 72 -11.46 11.63 6.67
N ILE A 73 -12.55 11.12 7.23
CA ILE A 73 -13.89 11.62 6.91
C ILE A 73 -14.04 13.02 7.56
N VAL A 74 -14.10 14.06 6.74
CA VAL A 74 -14.23 15.47 7.20
C VAL A 74 -15.67 15.96 7.23
N ALA A 75 -16.57 15.33 6.47
CA ALA A 75 -17.99 15.65 6.47
C ALA A 75 -18.86 14.46 6.04
N ILE A 76 -20.09 14.44 6.54
CA ILE A 76 -21.15 13.51 6.15
C ILE A 76 -22.33 14.35 5.68
N ASN A 77 -22.83 14.08 4.46
CA ASN A 77 -23.91 14.80 3.78
C ASN A 77 -23.79 16.34 3.84
N PRO A 78 -22.63 16.94 3.45
CA PRO A 78 -22.53 18.39 3.42
C PRO A 78 -23.43 18.97 2.31
N PRO A 79 -23.95 20.20 2.50
CA PRO A 79 -24.78 20.86 1.49
C PRO A 79 -24.00 21.28 0.23
N VAL A 80 -22.68 21.45 0.36
CA VAL A 80 -21.76 21.85 -0.71
C VAL A 80 -20.62 20.84 -0.79
N LEU A 81 -20.31 20.38 -1.99
CA LEU A 81 -19.19 19.47 -2.25
C LEU A 81 -17.94 20.25 -2.66
N PRO A 82 -16.73 19.76 -2.33
CA PRO A 82 -15.49 20.39 -2.79
C PRO A 82 -15.37 20.34 -4.33
N GLU A 83 -14.96 21.45 -4.95
CA GLU A 83 -14.89 21.59 -6.40
C GLU A 83 -13.79 20.73 -7.05
N ASP A 84 -12.68 20.49 -6.34
CA ASP A 84 -11.55 19.66 -6.81
C ASP A 84 -11.55 18.26 -6.17
N SER A 85 -12.70 17.59 -6.16
CA SER A 85 -12.84 16.27 -5.53
C SER A 85 -12.90 15.10 -6.52
N THR A 86 -12.32 13.97 -6.13
CA THR A 86 -12.53 12.70 -6.82
C THR A 86 -13.84 12.08 -6.37
N VAL A 87 -14.80 11.91 -7.27
CA VAL A 87 -16.09 11.30 -6.93
C VAL A 87 -16.06 9.81 -7.20
N VAL A 88 -16.41 9.01 -6.19
CA VAL A 88 -16.63 7.56 -6.31
C VAL A 88 -18.09 7.29 -5.96
N ASP A 89 -18.85 6.74 -6.90
CA ASP A 89 -20.27 6.42 -6.72
C ASP A 89 -20.48 4.91 -6.69
N LEU A 90 -21.03 4.42 -5.57
CA LEU A 90 -21.33 3.00 -5.36
C LEU A 90 -22.80 2.66 -5.62
N GLY A 91 -23.61 3.59 -6.12
CA GLY A 91 -25.04 3.39 -6.39
C GLY A 91 -25.84 3.10 -5.13
N GLU A 92 -26.72 2.10 -5.15
CA GLU A 92 -27.59 1.73 -4.02
C GLU A 92 -26.88 0.97 -2.87
N ALA A 93 -25.55 0.91 -2.88
CA ALA A 93 -24.78 0.27 -1.82
C ALA A 93 -25.01 0.94 -0.45
N THR A 94 -24.56 0.25 0.60
CA THR A 94 -24.57 0.77 1.97
C THR A 94 -23.13 0.97 2.45
N HIS A 95 -22.79 2.19 2.89
CA HIS A 95 -21.55 2.43 3.61
C HIS A 95 -21.64 1.85 5.02
N LEU A 96 -20.62 1.07 5.36
CA LEU A 96 -20.42 0.54 6.70
C LEU A 96 -19.15 1.16 7.29
N PRO A 97 -19.09 1.34 8.62
CA PRO A 97 -17.81 1.47 9.28
C PRO A 97 -16.91 0.29 8.92
N GLY A 98 -15.59 0.50 8.97
CA GLY A 98 -14.64 -0.60 8.84
C GLY A 98 -14.99 -1.71 9.83
N LEU A 99 -15.17 -2.94 9.34
CA LEU A 99 -15.44 -4.08 10.19
C LEU A 99 -14.19 -4.40 11.01
N ILE A 100 -14.36 -4.55 12.31
CA ILE A 100 -13.27 -4.88 13.24
C ILE A 100 -13.37 -6.37 13.57
N ASP A 101 -12.30 -7.10 13.28
CA ASP A 101 -12.11 -8.48 13.72
C ASP A 101 -11.28 -8.49 15.01
N VAL A 102 -11.89 -8.97 16.09
CA VAL A 102 -11.27 -8.99 17.43
C VAL A 102 -10.63 -10.33 17.76
N HIS A 103 -10.80 -11.35 16.93
CA HIS A 103 -10.40 -12.70 17.27
C HIS A 103 -9.80 -13.42 16.06
N ARG A 104 -8.64 -12.92 15.63
CA ARG A 104 -7.85 -13.54 14.58
C ARG A 104 -6.49 -13.98 15.12
N HIS A 105 -6.18 -15.26 14.94
CA HIS A 105 -4.81 -15.76 15.13
C HIS A 105 -4.01 -15.49 13.85
N LEU A 106 -3.36 -14.33 13.77
CA LEU A 106 -2.62 -13.90 12.56
C LEU A 106 -1.41 -14.78 12.22
N MET A 107 -0.85 -15.47 13.22
CA MET A 107 0.37 -16.29 13.07
C MET A 107 0.08 -17.78 12.86
N ILE A 108 -1.19 -18.20 12.95
CA ILE A 108 -1.60 -19.57 12.68
C ILE A 108 -2.36 -19.54 11.35
N GLU A 109 -1.59 -19.59 10.28
CA GLU A 109 -2.13 -20.00 8.99
C GLU A 109 -2.29 -21.52 9.08
N THR A 110 -3.50 -22.02 9.34
CA THR A 110 -3.77 -23.46 9.35
C THR A 110 -3.69 -24.00 7.92
N GLY A 111 -2.47 -24.07 7.39
CA GLY A 111 -2.16 -24.68 6.09
C GLY A 111 -2.34 -26.20 6.10
N ASP A 112 -2.47 -26.83 7.27
CA ASP A 112 -2.74 -28.26 7.34
C ASP A 112 -3.54 -28.63 8.59
N ALA A 113 -4.87 -28.49 8.51
CA ALA A 113 -5.76 -29.09 9.52
C ALA A 113 -5.64 -30.63 9.56
N THR A 114 -4.98 -31.23 8.56
CA THR A 114 -4.77 -32.67 8.45
C THR A 114 -3.72 -33.18 9.45
N GLU A 115 -2.64 -32.42 9.67
CA GLU A 115 -1.49 -32.87 10.46
C GLU A 115 -1.73 -32.73 11.97
N LEU A 116 -2.42 -31.67 12.41
CA LEU A 116 -2.78 -31.47 13.83
C LEU A 116 -3.79 -32.53 14.32
N VAL A 117 -4.72 -32.95 13.47
CA VAL A 117 -5.68 -34.02 13.79
C VAL A 117 -4.98 -35.39 13.89
N GLN A 118 -3.90 -35.59 13.13
CA GLN A 118 -3.09 -36.81 13.21
C GLN A 118 -2.18 -36.82 14.45
N LEU A 119 -1.62 -35.67 14.84
CA LEU A 119 -0.83 -35.58 16.08
C LEU A 119 -1.69 -35.76 17.33
N ALA A 120 -2.90 -35.18 17.35
CA ALA A 120 -3.87 -35.38 18.45
C ALA A 120 -4.41 -36.82 18.53
N ARG A 121 -4.44 -37.57 17.42
CA ARG A 121 -4.76 -39.00 17.42
C ARG A 121 -3.65 -39.89 17.96
N ASN A 122 -2.40 -39.45 17.81
CA ASN A 122 -1.23 -40.29 18.02
C ASN A 122 -0.55 -40.06 19.38
N ASN A 123 -0.83 -38.94 20.05
CA ASN A 123 -0.25 -38.61 21.34
C ASN A 123 -1.24 -38.90 22.49
N SER A 124 -0.76 -39.59 23.54
CA SER A 124 -1.52 -39.78 24.78
C SER A 124 -1.81 -38.45 25.46
N GLU A 125 -2.97 -38.34 26.10
CA GLU A 125 -3.64 -37.10 26.57
C GLU A 125 -2.83 -36.11 27.43
N SER A 126 -1.59 -36.41 27.80
CA SER A 126 -0.71 -35.51 28.58
C SER A 126 -0.11 -34.35 27.77
N ASP A 127 0.00 -34.45 26.45
CA ASP A 127 0.67 -33.42 25.62
C ASP A 127 -0.27 -32.27 25.18
N LEU A 128 -1.59 -32.44 25.34
CA LEU A 128 -2.59 -31.47 24.89
C LEU A 128 -2.76 -30.26 25.82
N LEU A 129 -2.15 -30.28 27.01
CA LEU A 129 -2.30 -29.23 28.02
C LEU A 129 -1.39 -28.01 27.77
N PHE A 130 -0.32 -28.16 26.98
CA PHE A 130 0.61 -27.07 26.64
C PHE A 130 0.25 -26.31 25.36
N ALA A 131 -0.68 -26.83 24.55
CA ALA A 131 -1.10 -26.19 23.30
C ALA A 131 -2.32 -25.25 23.46
N ALA A 132 -2.90 -25.18 24.65
CA ALA A 132 -4.13 -24.44 24.95
C ALA A 132 -3.94 -23.19 25.84
N ILE A 133 -2.68 -22.77 26.09
CA ILE A 133 -2.31 -21.52 26.76
C ILE A 133 -1.45 -20.70 25.80
#